data_AF-A0A530YC26-F1
#
_entry.id   AF-A0A530YC26-F1
#
_cell.length_a   1.000
_cell.length_b   1.000
_cell.length_c   1.000
_cell.angle_alpha   90.00
_cell.angle_beta   90.00
_cell.angle_gamma   90.00
#
_symmetry.space_group_name_H-M   'P 1'
#
loop_
_entity.id
_entity.type
_entity.pdbx_description
1 polymer ?
#
loop_
_entity_poly.entity_id
_entity_poly.type
_entity_poly.pdbx_seq_one_letter_code
_entity_poly.pdbx_strand_id
1 'polypeptide(L)'
;VSAVVRAHYMPLYSRLGPYPLALLDNAAVTRKRKVFEYWAHEASFLPVETYPLMRWRMERAERGEEMYNGLAKWGRERAAYIEDIYREVVERGPIAASALEGQKGSGGWWGWSDAKHAFEWLFWAGRITTASRRGFERLYDLPERVLPPAVLALPVPSPDDAHRELLRISARAHGVATAGDLRDYFRLSPADIKGRIEELVDAGDLLPVRVEGWDKTAYLHRDARFPRKIEARALLAPFDPVVFERARTERLFDFRYRIEIYTPAEKRQ
;
A
#
# COMPACT_ATOMS: atom_id res chain seq x y z
N VAL A 1 -6.25 19.50 9.63
CA VAL A 1 -5.50 20.40 8.73
C VAL A 1 -6.14 20.33 7.34
N SER A 2 -6.84 21.37 6.90
CA SER A 2 -7.47 21.47 5.57
C SER A 2 -6.78 22.50 4.66
N ALA A 3 -5.74 23.17 5.14
CA ALA A 3 -5.05 24.27 4.45
C ALA A 3 -3.95 23.82 3.47
N VAL A 4 -3.68 22.52 3.37
CA VAL A 4 -2.66 21.95 2.47
C VAL A 4 -3.22 20.76 1.70
N VAL A 5 -2.67 20.54 0.51
CA VAL A 5 -3.05 19.40 -0.35
C VAL A 5 -2.77 18.06 0.34
N ARG A 6 -3.61 17.06 0.07
CA ARG A 6 -3.44 15.71 0.64
C ARG A 6 -2.20 15.03 0.07
N ALA A 7 -1.46 14.32 0.91
CA ALA A 7 -0.17 13.74 0.56
C ALA A 7 -0.21 12.81 -0.68
N HIS A 8 -1.29 12.06 -0.90
CA HIS A 8 -1.40 11.13 -2.03
C HIS A 8 -1.42 11.80 -3.41
N TYR A 9 -1.66 13.11 -3.50
CA TYR A 9 -1.54 13.84 -4.75
C TYR A 9 -0.10 14.19 -5.11
N MET A 10 0.80 14.21 -4.13
CA MET A 10 2.18 14.69 -4.29
C MET A 10 3.06 13.75 -5.13
N PRO A 11 2.99 12.40 -5.02
CA PRO A 11 3.81 11.54 -5.87
C PRO A 11 3.63 11.80 -7.37
N LEU A 12 2.39 12.00 -7.84
CA LEU A 12 2.13 12.35 -9.24
C LEU A 12 2.67 13.74 -9.58
N TYR A 13 2.48 14.73 -8.71
CA TYR A 13 3.03 16.07 -8.90
C TYR A 13 4.56 16.04 -9.07
N SER A 14 5.25 15.26 -8.23
CA SER A 14 6.70 15.09 -8.28
C SER A 14 7.21 14.48 -9.59
N ARG A 15 6.37 13.70 -10.31
CA ARG A 15 6.75 13.01 -11.57
C ARG A 15 6.28 13.76 -12.81
N LEU A 16 5.14 14.45 -12.73
CA LEU A 16 4.46 15.06 -13.88
C LEU A 16 4.50 16.59 -13.86
N GLY A 17 4.85 17.20 -12.73
CA GLY A 17 4.60 18.62 -12.46
C GLY A 17 3.13 18.88 -12.14
N PRO A 18 2.66 20.15 -12.28
CA PRO A 18 1.25 20.49 -12.10
C PRO A 18 0.35 19.63 -12.98
N TYR A 19 -0.67 19.01 -12.39
CA TYR A 19 -1.66 18.20 -13.10
C TYR A 19 -3.07 18.43 -12.52
N PRO A 20 -4.14 18.19 -13.31
CA PRO A 20 -5.50 18.25 -12.79
C PRO A 20 -5.73 17.15 -11.75
N LEU A 21 -6.03 17.50 -10.48
CA LEU A 21 -6.26 16.52 -9.41
C LEU A 21 -7.38 15.53 -9.72
N ALA A 22 -8.38 15.99 -10.50
CA ALA A 22 -9.46 15.16 -11.03
C ALA A 22 -8.97 13.93 -11.81
N LEU A 23 -7.74 13.93 -12.34
CA LEU A 23 -7.14 12.76 -12.99
C LEU A 23 -7.00 11.61 -11.99
N LEU A 24 -6.44 11.87 -10.81
CA LEU A 24 -6.29 10.84 -9.77
C LEU A 24 -7.65 10.49 -9.16
N ASP A 25 -8.50 11.48 -8.90
CA ASP A 25 -9.83 11.24 -8.35
C ASP A 25 -10.65 10.33 -9.29
N ASN A 26 -10.68 10.65 -10.60
CA ASN A 26 -11.40 9.86 -11.59
C ASN A 26 -10.82 8.44 -11.73
N ALA A 27 -9.50 8.31 -11.67
CA ALA A 27 -8.82 7.02 -11.65
C ALA A 27 -9.17 6.20 -10.40
N ALA A 28 -9.56 6.84 -9.30
CA ALA A 28 -9.89 6.19 -8.04
C ALA A 28 -11.39 5.97 -7.81
N VAL A 29 -12.32 6.64 -8.51
CA VAL A 29 -13.77 6.53 -8.18
C VAL A 29 -14.69 6.18 -9.34
N THR A 30 -14.29 6.41 -10.59
CA THR A 30 -15.20 6.23 -11.74
C THR A 30 -15.28 4.77 -12.20
N ARG A 31 -16.21 4.46 -13.11
CA ARG A 31 -16.28 3.13 -13.78
C ARG A 31 -15.01 2.76 -14.54
N LYS A 32 -14.19 3.74 -14.95
CA LYS A 32 -12.88 3.52 -15.60
C LYS A 32 -11.74 3.48 -14.57
N ARG A 33 -12.02 3.08 -13.33
CA ARG A 33 -11.07 2.98 -12.22
C ARG A 33 -9.77 2.33 -12.66
N LYS A 34 -8.67 2.99 -12.35
CA LYS A 34 -7.28 2.55 -12.58
C LYS A 34 -6.55 2.23 -11.29
N VAL A 35 -7.01 2.77 -10.16
CA VAL A 35 -6.41 2.49 -8.85
C VAL A 35 -7.43 2.09 -7.80
N PHE A 36 -7.00 1.28 -6.85
CA PHE A 36 -7.75 0.96 -5.64
C PHE A 36 -6.90 1.24 -4.40
N GLU A 37 -7.53 1.34 -3.23
CA GLU A 37 -6.82 1.49 -1.96
C GLU A 37 -6.62 0.15 -1.30
N TYR A 38 -5.38 -0.15 -0.86
CA TYR A 38 -5.09 -1.30 -0.01
C TYR A 38 -3.78 -1.12 0.75
N TRP A 39 -3.50 -2.04 1.68
CA TRP A 39 -2.26 -2.10 2.45
C TRP A 39 -1.12 -2.68 1.61
N ALA A 40 -0.25 -1.81 1.10
CA ALA A 40 1.01 -2.16 0.42
C ALA A 40 2.21 -1.75 1.28
N HIS A 41 2.86 -0.61 0.99
CA HIS A 41 3.82 -0.01 1.92
C HIS A 41 3.13 0.48 3.20
N GLU A 42 2.02 1.18 3.00
CA GLU A 42 1.01 1.57 3.98
C GLU A 42 -0.35 1.55 3.24
N ALA A 43 -1.39 2.20 3.76
CA ALA A 43 -2.61 2.46 3.01
C ALA A 43 -2.31 3.33 1.77
N SER A 44 -2.30 2.70 0.59
CA SER A 44 -1.78 3.27 -0.66
C SER A 44 -2.77 3.13 -1.80
N PHE A 45 -2.67 4.00 -2.81
CA PHE A 45 -3.27 3.75 -4.12
C PHE A 45 -2.39 2.77 -4.90
N LEU A 46 -3.00 1.72 -5.43
CA LEU A 46 -2.36 0.68 -6.23
C LEU A 46 -3.08 0.54 -7.57
N PRO A 47 -2.37 0.25 -8.68
CA PRO A 47 -3.01 -0.13 -9.93
C PRO A 47 -3.99 -1.29 -9.70
N VAL A 48 -5.19 -1.24 -10.28
CA VAL A 48 -6.20 -2.29 -10.08
C VAL A 48 -5.68 -3.68 -10.48
N GLU A 49 -4.77 -3.76 -11.44
CA GLU A 49 -4.14 -4.99 -11.90
C GLU A 49 -3.29 -5.67 -10.82
N THR A 50 -2.89 -4.97 -9.75
CA THR A 50 -2.19 -5.58 -8.62
C THR A 50 -3.14 -6.21 -7.60
N TYR A 51 -4.46 -6.04 -7.74
CA TYR A 51 -5.44 -6.64 -6.83
C TYR A 51 -5.27 -8.17 -6.65
N PRO A 52 -5.21 -9.01 -7.72
CA PRO A 52 -4.99 -10.43 -7.57
C PRO A 52 -3.66 -10.75 -6.86
N LEU A 53 -2.62 -9.93 -7.07
CA LEU A 53 -1.32 -10.10 -6.41
C LEU A 53 -1.35 -9.80 -4.91
N MET A 54 -2.38 -9.12 -4.41
CA MET A 54 -2.54 -8.78 -2.99
C MET A 54 -3.49 -9.75 -2.25
N ARG A 55 -4.11 -10.69 -2.96
CA ARG A 55 -5.05 -11.67 -2.38
C ARG A 55 -4.41 -12.53 -1.29
N TRP A 56 -3.15 -12.92 -1.43
CA TRP A 56 -2.43 -13.69 -0.40
C TRP A 56 -2.44 -12.96 0.97
N ARG A 57 -2.33 -11.62 0.95
CA ARG A 57 -2.32 -10.79 2.16
C ARG A 57 -3.72 -10.67 2.74
N MET A 58 -4.73 -10.49 1.89
CA MET A 58 -6.14 -10.46 2.29
C MET A 58 -6.54 -11.78 2.97
N GLU A 59 -6.09 -12.91 2.42
CA GLU A 59 -6.36 -14.24 2.98
C GLU A 59 -5.62 -14.49 4.29
N ARG A 60 -4.36 -14.04 4.43
CA ARG A 60 -3.64 -14.09 5.71
C ARG A 60 -4.31 -13.18 6.75
N ALA A 61 -4.78 -12.00 6.35
CA ALA A 61 -5.51 -11.08 7.23
C ALA A 61 -6.82 -11.70 7.74
N GLU A 62 -7.57 -12.37 6.87
CA GLU A 62 -8.79 -13.10 7.24
C GLU A 62 -8.52 -14.21 8.26
N ARG A 63 -7.40 -14.93 8.12
CA ARG A 63 -6.93 -15.92 9.11
C ARG A 63 -6.29 -15.29 10.36
N GLY A 64 -6.04 -13.99 10.35
CA GLY A 64 -5.39 -13.26 11.45
C GLY A 64 -3.90 -13.56 11.61
N GLU A 65 -3.21 -13.89 10.52
CA GLU A 65 -1.80 -14.32 10.43
C GLU A 65 -0.88 -13.22 9.88
N GLU A 66 -1.31 -11.96 9.88
CA GLU A 66 -0.67 -10.86 9.16
C GLU A 66 -0.37 -9.66 10.09
N MET A 67 0.27 -8.60 9.57
CA MET A 67 0.87 -7.46 10.31
C MET A 67 0.12 -6.93 11.56
N TYR A 68 -1.22 -6.91 11.59
CA TYR A 68 -1.99 -6.24 12.66
C TYR A 68 -2.52 -7.21 13.72
N ASN A 69 -1.63 -7.75 14.56
CA ASN A 69 -1.97 -8.71 15.63
C ASN A 69 -3.14 -8.27 16.54
N GLY A 70 -3.19 -6.99 16.91
CA GLY A 70 -4.28 -6.44 17.74
C GLY A 70 -5.62 -6.46 17.03
N LEU A 71 -5.65 -6.05 15.75
CA LEU A 71 -6.85 -6.08 14.91
C LEU A 71 -7.28 -7.52 14.60
N ALA A 72 -6.33 -8.43 14.39
CA ALA A 72 -6.59 -9.86 14.22
C ALA A 72 -7.22 -10.48 15.47
N LYS A 73 -6.68 -10.17 16.66
CA LYS A 73 -7.25 -10.62 17.94
C LYS A 73 -8.67 -10.10 18.11
N TRP A 74 -8.88 -8.80 17.94
CA TRP A 74 -10.20 -8.18 18.02
C TRP A 74 -11.18 -8.81 17.00
N GLY A 75 -10.71 -9.08 15.78
CA GLY A 75 -11.47 -9.73 14.72
C GLY A 75 -12.03 -11.10 15.13
N ARG A 76 -11.20 -11.92 15.77
CA ARG A 76 -11.63 -13.23 16.31
C ARG A 76 -12.65 -13.09 17.43
N GLU A 77 -12.46 -12.12 18.33
CA GLU A 77 -13.36 -11.88 19.47
C GLU A 77 -14.71 -11.28 19.05
N ARG A 78 -14.78 -10.61 17.90
CA ARG A 78 -15.96 -9.87 17.42
C ARG A 78 -16.50 -10.37 16.07
N ALA A 79 -16.22 -11.62 15.70
CA ALA A 79 -16.59 -12.19 14.40
C ALA A 79 -18.07 -11.99 14.01
N ALA A 80 -19.01 -12.26 14.93
CA ALA A 80 -20.44 -12.06 14.67
C ALA A 80 -20.79 -10.60 14.36
N TYR A 81 -20.21 -9.66 15.11
CA TYR A 81 -20.41 -8.23 14.88
C TYR A 81 -19.82 -7.78 13.53
N ILE A 82 -18.67 -8.33 13.14
CA ILE A 82 -18.07 -8.06 11.83
C ILE A 82 -18.98 -8.55 10.69
N GLU A 83 -19.62 -9.71 10.84
CA GLU A 83 -20.60 -10.20 9.87
C GLU A 83 -21.83 -9.30 9.77
N ASP A 84 -22.34 -8.78 10.90
CA ASP A 84 -23.45 -7.84 10.89
C ASP A 84 -23.07 -6.55 10.15
N ILE A 85 -21.88 -6.01 10.38
CA ILE A 85 -21.36 -4.85 9.65
C ILE A 85 -21.15 -5.18 8.16
N TYR A 86 -20.68 -6.37 7.82
CA TYR A 86 -20.55 -6.79 6.43
C TYR A 86 -21.91 -6.83 5.72
N ARG A 87 -22.96 -7.35 6.37
CA ARG A 87 -24.33 -7.35 5.83
C ARG A 87 -24.86 -5.94 5.57
N GLU A 88 -24.60 -4.99 6.46
CA GLU A 88 -24.95 -3.58 6.24
C GLU A 88 -24.31 -3.03 4.95
N VAL A 89 -23.06 -3.38 4.66
CA VAL A 89 -22.38 -3.01 3.40
C VAL A 89 -23.03 -3.69 2.19
N VAL A 90 -23.33 -5.00 2.31
CA VAL A 90 -24.00 -5.76 1.23
C VAL A 90 -25.34 -5.14 0.88
N GLU A 91 -26.15 -4.77 1.86
CA GLU A 91 -27.50 -4.24 1.67
C GLU A 91 -27.52 -2.79 1.17
N ARG A 92 -26.66 -1.93 1.73
CA ARG A 92 -26.74 -0.48 1.53
C ARG A 92 -25.77 0.05 0.48
N GLY A 93 -24.77 -0.75 0.10
CA GLY A 93 -23.71 -0.33 -0.81
C GLY A 93 -22.74 0.64 -0.14
N PRO A 94 -22.19 1.63 -0.87
CA PRO A 94 -21.15 2.52 -0.36
C PRO A 94 -21.54 3.21 0.95
N ILE A 95 -20.96 2.76 2.06
CA ILE A 95 -21.27 3.23 3.40
C ILE A 95 -19.99 3.54 4.18
N ALA A 96 -20.04 4.60 4.98
CA ALA A 96 -18.96 4.96 5.89
C ALA A 96 -19.20 4.38 7.28
N ALA A 97 -18.12 4.11 8.02
CA ALA A 97 -18.23 3.64 9.40
C ALA A 97 -19.10 4.56 10.28
N SER A 98 -19.04 5.88 10.09
CA SER A 98 -19.86 6.86 10.82
C SER A 98 -21.36 6.71 10.61
N ALA A 99 -21.81 6.12 9.49
CA ALA A 99 -23.23 5.91 9.22
C ALA A 99 -23.83 4.77 10.06
N LEU A 100 -22.98 3.96 10.70
CA LEU A 100 -23.37 2.90 11.64
C LEU A 100 -23.06 3.28 13.09
N GLU A 101 -22.55 4.50 13.32
CA GLU A 101 -22.28 5.02 14.66
C GLU A 101 -23.58 5.47 15.35
N GLY A 102 -24.39 4.49 15.75
CA GLY A 102 -25.54 4.63 16.67
C GLY A 102 -25.29 4.01 18.06
N GLN A 103 -24.17 3.32 18.26
CA GLN A 103 -23.78 2.72 19.54
C GLN A 103 -22.40 3.27 19.95
N LYS A 104 -22.39 4.20 20.91
CA LYS A 104 -21.15 4.76 21.47
C LYS A 104 -20.31 3.63 22.08
N GLY A 105 -19.17 3.31 21.46
CA GLY A 105 -18.12 2.53 22.10
C GLY A 105 -17.55 3.28 23.32
N SER A 106 -17.06 2.54 24.31
CA SER A 106 -16.60 3.05 25.62
C SER A 106 -15.21 3.70 25.58
N GLY A 107 -14.84 4.41 24.51
CA GLY A 107 -13.44 4.62 24.13
C GLY A 107 -12.96 6.06 23.90
N GLY A 108 -13.49 7.08 24.60
CA GLY A 108 -12.90 8.44 24.64
C GLY A 108 -12.57 9.10 23.28
N TRP A 109 -11.77 10.18 23.29
CA TRP A 109 -11.44 11.01 22.12
C TRP A 109 -10.46 10.35 21.12
N TRP A 110 -9.77 9.27 21.50
CA TRP A 110 -8.70 8.65 20.71
C TRP A 110 -8.98 7.21 20.28
N GLY A 111 -10.03 6.56 20.81
CA GLY A 111 -10.41 5.20 20.46
C GLY A 111 -11.22 5.16 19.18
N TRP A 112 -10.93 4.18 18.32
CA TRP A 112 -11.83 3.88 17.19
C TRP A 112 -13.11 3.24 17.72
N SER A 113 -14.25 3.58 17.12
CA SER A 113 -15.51 2.86 17.39
C SER A 113 -15.37 1.38 17.02
N ASP A 114 -16.16 0.50 17.64
CA ASP A 114 -16.19 -0.93 17.26
C ASP A 114 -16.55 -1.07 15.77
N ALA A 115 -17.47 -0.23 15.28
CA ALA A 115 -17.79 -0.15 13.85
C ALA A 115 -16.54 0.13 13.01
N LYS A 116 -15.75 1.15 13.36
CA LYS A 116 -14.53 1.47 12.63
C LYS A 116 -13.51 0.32 12.66
N HIS A 117 -13.36 -0.41 13.78
CA HIS A 117 -12.53 -1.61 13.82
C HIS A 117 -13.05 -2.70 12.88
N ALA A 118 -14.37 -2.93 12.81
CA ALA A 118 -14.97 -3.88 11.87
C ALA A 118 -14.68 -3.50 10.42
N PHE A 119 -14.88 -2.23 10.03
CA PHE A 119 -14.58 -1.77 8.68
C PHE A 119 -13.10 -1.94 8.33
N GLU A 120 -12.19 -1.63 9.24
CA GLU A 120 -10.76 -1.73 8.99
C GLU A 120 -10.31 -3.20 8.94
N TRP A 121 -10.91 -4.09 9.72
CA TRP A 121 -10.71 -5.54 9.61
C TRP A 121 -11.23 -6.07 8.28
N LEU A 122 -12.47 -5.73 7.88
CA LEU A 122 -13.08 -6.15 6.61
C LEU A 122 -12.29 -5.64 5.40
N PHE A 123 -11.80 -4.40 5.48
CA PHE A 123 -10.96 -3.79 4.46
C PHE A 123 -9.61 -4.50 4.37
N TRP A 124 -9.00 -4.81 5.51
CA TRP A 124 -7.73 -5.55 5.58
C TRP A 124 -7.84 -6.97 5.04
N ALA A 125 -8.91 -7.68 5.40
CA ALA A 125 -9.28 -9.00 4.86
C ALA A 125 -9.77 -8.96 3.40
N GLY A 126 -9.86 -7.78 2.78
CA GLY A 126 -10.26 -7.61 1.39
C GLY A 126 -11.73 -7.95 1.10
N ARG A 127 -12.57 -8.06 2.13
CA ARG A 127 -14.01 -8.31 2.01
C ARG A 127 -14.80 -7.06 1.61
N ILE A 128 -14.27 -5.89 1.91
CA ILE A 128 -14.76 -4.60 1.41
C ILE A 128 -13.59 -3.78 0.86
N THR A 129 -13.87 -2.81 -0.01
CA THR A 129 -12.86 -1.88 -0.51
C THR A 129 -13.41 -0.46 -0.58
N THR A 130 -12.54 0.53 -0.79
CA THR A 130 -12.95 1.94 -0.87
C THR A 130 -13.62 2.22 -2.21
N ALA A 131 -14.94 2.41 -2.18
CA ALA A 131 -15.74 2.81 -3.33
C ALA A 131 -15.50 4.29 -3.67
N SER A 132 -15.52 5.16 -2.67
CA SER A 132 -15.28 6.59 -2.82
C SER A 132 -14.87 7.23 -1.50
N ARG A 133 -14.65 8.54 -1.50
CA ARG A 133 -14.34 9.31 -0.29
C ARG A 133 -15.20 10.55 -0.19
N ARG A 134 -15.56 10.89 1.03
CA ARG A 134 -16.11 12.21 1.41
C ARG A 134 -15.07 12.88 2.30
N GLY A 135 -14.24 13.74 1.70
CA GLY A 135 -13.08 14.30 2.40
C GLY A 135 -12.06 13.22 2.79
N PHE A 136 -11.83 13.04 4.09
CA PHE A 136 -10.93 11.99 4.62
C PHE A 136 -11.64 10.66 4.89
N GLU A 137 -12.97 10.66 4.91
CA GLU A 137 -13.77 9.48 5.21
C GLU A 137 -13.92 8.60 3.98
N ARG A 138 -13.70 7.30 4.15
CA ARG A 138 -13.93 6.29 3.12
C ARG A 138 -15.38 5.83 3.16
N LEU A 139 -15.97 5.68 1.98
CA LEU A 139 -17.20 4.94 1.78
C LEU A 139 -16.81 3.59 1.20
N TYR A 140 -17.16 2.52 1.89
CA TYR A 140 -16.78 1.17 1.57
C TYR A 140 -17.93 0.42 0.90
N ASP A 141 -17.60 -0.44 -0.06
CA ASP A 141 -18.54 -1.34 -0.72
C ASP A 141 -17.80 -2.65 -1.07
N LEU A 142 -18.52 -3.61 -1.62
CA LEU A 142 -17.98 -4.92 -2.01
C LEU A 142 -16.99 -4.79 -3.17
N PRO A 143 -15.87 -5.54 -3.16
CA PRO A 143 -14.89 -5.52 -4.26
C PRO A 143 -15.53 -5.73 -5.64
N GLU A 144 -16.53 -6.62 -5.76
CA GLU A 144 -17.25 -6.91 -7.01
C GLU A 144 -18.12 -5.77 -7.54
N ARG A 145 -18.49 -4.81 -6.69
CA ARG A 145 -19.23 -3.60 -7.08
C ARG A 145 -18.30 -2.44 -7.41
N VAL A 146 -17.06 -2.48 -6.93
CA VAL A 146 -16.09 -1.37 -7.01
C VAL A 146 -15.01 -1.58 -8.06
N LEU A 147 -14.44 -2.79 -8.12
CA LEU A 147 -13.31 -3.10 -8.99
C LEU A 147 -13.79 -3.47 -10.39
N PRO A 148 -12.99 -3.17 -11.44
CA PRO A 148 -13.36 -3.57 -12.80
C PRO A 148 -13.58 -5.09 -12.91
N PRO A 149 -14.66 -5.57 -13.57
CA PRO A 149 -14.93 -7.01 -13.71
C PRO A 149 -13.78 -7.78 -14.35
N ALA A 150 -13.08 -7.17 -15.31
CA ALA A 150 -11.92 -7.77 -15.96
C ALA A 150 -10.75 -8.05 -14.99
N VAL A 151 -10.61 -7.25 -13.93
CA VAL A 151 -9.58 -7.44 -12.90
C VAL A 151 -9.98 -8.56 -11.95
N LEU A 152 -11.25 -8.62 -11.58
CA LEU A 152 -11.78 -9.69 -10.71
C LEU A 152 -11.77 -11.06 -11.40
N ALA A 153 -11.84 -11.08 -12.73
CA ALA A 153 -11.72 -12.29 -13.54
C ALA A 153 -10.27 -12.76 -13.73
N LEU A 154 -9.26 -11.98 -13.32
CA LEU A 154 -7.87 -12.43 -13.38
C LEU A 154 -7.65 -13.59 -12.40
N PRO A 155 -6.82 -14.58 -12.77
CA PRO A 155 -6.49 -15.65 -11.85
C PRO A 155 -5.77 -15.09 -10.61
N VAL A 156 -6.12 -15.63 -9.45
CA VAL A 156 -5.37 -15.37 -8.22
C VAL A 156 -4.12 -16.25 -8.23
N PRO A 157 -2.91 -15.67 -8.29
CA PRO A 157 -1.68 -16.45 -8.26
C PRO A 157 -1.45 -17.10 -6.90
N SER A 158 -0.57 -18.11 -6.86
CA SER A 158 -0.04 -18.61 -5.60
C SER A 158 0.67 -17.47 -4.83
N PRO A 159 0.79 -17.55 -3.49
CA PRO A 159 1.56 -16.56 -2.73
C PRO A 159 2.99 -16.38 -3.25
N ASP A 160 3.66 -17.45 -3.65
CA ASP A 160 5.04 -17.40 -4.16
C ASP A 160 5.12 -16.69 -5.53
N ASP A 161 4.16 -16.95 -6.41
CA ASP A 161 4.02 -16.29 -7.71
C ASP A 161 3.71 -14.79 -7.53
N ALA A 162 2.82 -14.48 -6.58
CA ALA A 162 2.48 -13.12 -6.21
C ALA A 162 3.70 -12.36 -5.69
N HIS A 163 4.47 -12.94 -4.77
CA HIS A 163 5.67 -12.32 -4.23
C HIS A 163 6.73 -12.06 -5.30
N ARG A 164 6.95 -13.00 -6.22
CA ARG A 164 7.85 -12.79 -7.36
C ARG A 164 7.40 -11.62 -8.23
N GLU A 165 6.12 -11.54 -8.55
CA GLU A 165 5.60 -10.44 -9.38
C GLU A 165 5.66 -9.08 -8.64
N LEU A 166 5.34 -9.06 -7.35
CA LEU A 166 5.50 -7.87 -6.52
C LEU A 166 6.96 -7.42 -6.47
N LEU A 167 7.92 -8.34 -6.35
CA LEU A 167 9.35 -8.03 -6.42
C LEU A 167 9.78 -7.48 -7.79
N ARG A 168 9.23 -8.00 -8.90
CA ARG A 168 9.45 -7.42 -10.24
C ARG A 168 8.94 -5.98 -10.32
N ILE A 169 7.75 -5.71 -9.79
CA ILE A 169 7.18 -4.36 -9.73
C ILE A 169 8.07 -3.44 -8.88
N SER A 170 8.52 -3.89 -7.70
CA SER A 170 9.46 -3.15 -6.86
C SER A 170 10.76 -2.81 -7.60
N ALA A 171 11.33 -3.79 -8.31
CA ALA A 171 12.57 -3.61 -9.06
C ALA A 171 12.42 -2.61 -10.20
N ARG A 172 11.31 -2.68 -10.94
CA ARG A 172 10.97 -1.68 -11.98
C ARG A 172 10.79 -0.28 -11.39
N ALA A 173 10.14 -0.17 -10.24
CA ALA A 173 9.89 1.11 -9.59
C ALA A 173 11.18 1.76 -9.05
N HIS A 174 12.11 0.95 -8.53
CA HIS A 174 13.35 1.46 -7.96
C HIS A 174 14.50 1.61 -8.96
N GLY A 175 14.48 0.86 -10.07
CA GLY A 175 15.59 0.75 -11.01
C GLY A 175 16.73 -0.09 -10.44
N VAL A 176 17.39 0.42 -9.38
CA VAL A 176 18.40 -0.27 -8.58
C VAL A 176 17.99 -0.31 -7.11
N ALA A 177 18.11 -1.49 -6.49
CA ALA A 177 17.60 -1.75 -5.14
C ALA A 177 18.34 -2.91 -4.48
N THR A 178 18.58 -2.82 -3.17
CA THR A 178 18.98 -3.99 -2.36
C THR A 178 17.78 -4.92 -2.14
N ALA A 179 18.03 -6.15 -1.66
CA ALA A 179 16.95 -7.06 -1.26
C ALA A 179 15.99 -6.45 -0.22
N GLY A 180 16.51 -5.63 0.70
CA GLY A 180 15.71 -4.91 1.69
C GLY A 180 14.79 -3.89 1.05
N ASP A 181 15.28 -3.13 0.07
CA ASP A 181 14.51 -2.12 -0.65
C ASP A 181 13.37 -2.78 -1.45
N LEU A 182 13.68 -3.87 -2.16
CA LEU A 182 12.70 -4.59 -2.98
C LEU A 182 11.51 -5.12 -2.15
N ARG A 183 11.79 -5.67 -0.96
CA ARG A 183 10.72 -6.19 -0.08
C ARG A 183 9.92 -5.07 0.57
N ASP A 184 10.57 -3.96 0.94
CA ASP A 184 9.93 -2.89 1.69
C ASP A 184 8.87 -2.14 0.88
N TYR A 185 9.04 -2.06 -0.44
CA TYR A 185 8.09 -1.41 -1.36
C TYR A 185 6.64 -1.93 -1.21
N PHE A 186 6.48 -3.24 -0.95
CA PHE A 186 5.18 -3.85 -0.64
C PHE A 186 5.08 -4.38 0.79
N ARG A 187 6.04 -4.10 1.69
CA ARG A 187 6.14 -4.67 3.05
C ARG A 187 6.09 -6.20 3.08
N LEU A 188 6.82 -6.84 2.17
CA LEU A 188 7.01 -8.29 2.23
C LEU A 188 7.89 -8.64 3.43
N SER A 189 7.56 -9.72 4.14
CA SER A 189 8.39 -10.22 5.22
C SER A 189 9.67 -10.87 4.68
N PRO A 190 10.71 -11.05 5.49
CA PRO A 190 11.88 -11.84 5.09
C PRO A 190 11.53 -13.27 4.65
N ALA A 191 10.47 -13.85 5.22
CA ALA A 191 10.00 -15.18 4.83
C ALA A 191 9.36 -15.17 3.44
N ASP A 192 8.60 -14.13 3.10
CA ASP A 192 7.91 -14.01 1.81
C ASP A 192 8.88 -13.91 0.63
N ILE A 193 10.06 -13.33 0.85
CA ILE A 193 11.08 -13.14 -0.21
C ILE A 193 12.16 -14.22 -0.24
N LYS A 194 12.18 -15.17 0.72
CA LYS A 194 13.27 -16.13 0.87
C LYS A 194 13.42 -17.00 -0.39
N GLY A 195 14.54 -16.91 -1.10
CA GLY A 195 14.77 -17.66 -2.35
C GLY A 195 14.17 -17.01 -3.60
N ARG A 196 13.27 -16.02 -3.46
CA ARG A 196 12.50 -15.46 -4.57
C ARG A 196 13.36 -14.47 -5.37
N ILE A 197 14.31 -13.81 -4.73
CA ILE A 197 15.26 -12.93 -5.42
C ILE A 197 16.21 -13.78 -6.27
N GLU A 198 16.69 -14.89 -5.74
CA GLU A 198 17.53 -15.86 -6.44
C GLU A 198 16.80 -16.44 -7.66
N GLU A 199 15.54 -16.86 -7.49
CA GLU A 199 14.69 -17.32 -8.61
C GLU A 199 14.54 -16.25 -9.71
N LEU A 200 14.39 -14.97 -9.33
CA LEU A 200 14.29 -13.86 -10.29
C LEU A 200 15.64 -13.55 -10.97
N VAL A 201 16.76 -13.78 -10.29
CA VAL A 201 18.09 -13.70 -10.90
C VAL A 201 18.29 -14.82 -11.91
N ASP A 202 17.94 -16.06 -11.54
CA ASP A 202 18.05 -17.24 -12.41
C ASP A 202 17.14 -17.10 -13.64
N ALA A 203 15.95 -16.50 -13.49
CA ALA A 203 15.04 -16.20 -14.59
C ALA A 203 15.47 -15.00 -15.45
N GLY A 204 16.54 -14.29 -15.08
CA GLY A 204 17.03 -13.09 -15.76
C GLY A 204 16.08 -11.88 -15.64
N ASP A 205 15.17 -11.88 -14.67
CA ASP A 205 14.35 -10.72 -14.31
C ASP A 205 15.17 -9.66 -13.57
N LEU A 206 16.08 -10.12 -12.71
CA LEU A 206 16.98 -9.30 -11.92
C LEU A 206 18.43 -9.59 -12.27
N LEU A 207 19.22 -8.53 -12.36
CA LEU A 207 20.66 -8.59 -12.58
C LEU A 207 21.37 -8.19 -11.30
N PRO A 208 22.19 -9.06 -10.68
CA PRO A 208 22.97 -8.68 -9.51
C PRO A 208 24.06 -7.67 -9.91
N VAL A 209 24.15 -6.57 -9.17
CA VAL A 209 25.09 -5.47 -9.44
C VAL A 209 25.76 -5.00 -8.15
N ARG A 210 26.92 -4.36 -8.30
CA ARG A 210 27.58 -3.59 -7.23
C ARG A 210 27.38 -2.11 -7.50
N VAL A 211 27.00 -1.37 -6.47
CA VAL A 211 26.90 0.08 -6.49
C VAL A 211 28.04 0.63 -5.64
N GLU A 212 28.79 1.58 -6.18
CA GLU A 212 29.87 2.23 -5.44
C GLU A 212 29.33 2.86 -4.14
N GLY A 213 30.07 2.67 -3.04
CA GLY A 213 29.66 3.14 -1.71
C GLY A 213 28.58 2.29 -1.02
N TRP A 214 28.04 1.26 -1.67
CA TRP A 214 27.09 0.34 -1.02
C TRP A 214 27.80 -0.92 -0.54
N ASP A 215 27.49 -1.34 0.69
CA ASP A 215 28.04 -2.54 1.33
C ASP A 215 27.31 -3.83 0.93
N LYS A 216 26.06 -3.71 0.45
CA LYS A 216 25.18 -4.81 0.07
C LYS A 216 25.17 -5.02 -1.45
N THR A 217 24.94 -6.27 -1.86
CA THR A 217 24.56 -6.56 -3.25
C THR A 217 23.26 -5.85 -3.58
N ALA A 218 23.23 -5.20 -4.73
CA ALA A 218 22.03 -4.61 -5.29
C ALA A 218 21.56 -5.42 -6.50
N TYR A 219 20.33 -5.19 -6.91
CA TYR A 219 19.68 -5.82 -8.03
C TYR A 219 19.12 -4.74 -8.94
N LEU A 220 19.30 -4.96 -10.23
CA LEU A 220 18.76 -4.13 -11.28
C LEU A 220 17.65 -4.90 -12.01
N HIS A 221 16.54 -4.27 -12.30
CA HIS A 221 15.58 -4.86 -13.24
C HIS A 221 16.23 -5.01 -14.63
N ARG A 222 15.95 -6.11 -15.34
CA ARG A 222 16.52 -6.36 -16.68
C ARG A 222 16.36 -5.21 -17.69
N ASP A 223 15.23 -4.49 -17.59
CA ASP A 223 14.90 -3.35 -18.46
C ASP A 223 15.23 -1.98 -17.86
N ALA A 224 15.97 -1.93 -16.75
CA ALA A 224 16.31 -0.66 -16.13
C ALA A 224 17.24 0.15 -17.06
N ARG A 225 16.99 1.46 -17.11
CA ARG A 225 17.77 2.39 -17.93
C ARG A 225 18.94 2.96 -17.14
N PHE A 226 20.09 3.06 -17.80
CA PHE A 226 21.27 3.76 -17.29
C PHE A 226 21.44 5.10 -18.01
N PRO A 227 20.83 6.18 -17.51
CA PRO A 227 21.02 7.50 -18.11
C PRO A 227 22.46 7.97 -17.88
N ARG A 228 23.07 8.59 -18.90
CA ARG A 228 24.41 9.21 -18.77
C ARG A 228 24.40 10.42 -17.84
N LYS A 229 23.26 11.11 -17.72
CA LYS A 229 23.05 12.28 -16.88
C LYS A 229 21.61 12.33 -16.40
N ILE A 230 21.37 12.79 -15.18
CA ILE A 230 20.04 13.05 -14.62
C ILE A 230 19.95 14.55 -14.31
N GLU A 231 19.05 15.26 -14.98
CA GLU A 231 18.76 16.68 -14.74
C GLU A 231 17.33 16.87 -14.21
N ALA A 232 16.96 16.09 -13.19
CA ALA A 232 15.64 16.14 -12.59
C ALA A 232 15.68 16.78 -11.19
N ARG A 233 14.69 17.61 -10.88
CA ARG A 233 14.44 18.18 -9.55
C ARG A 233 12.95 18.06 -9.25
N ALA A 234 12.61 17.53 -8.08
CA ALA A 234 11.23 17.37 -7.65
C ALA A 234 11.10 17.63 -6.16
N LEU A 235 9.97 18.19 -5.74
CA LEU A 235 9.61 18.33 -4.33
C LEU A 235 8.93 17.04 -3.88
N LEU A 236 9.50 16.35 -2.90
CA LEU A 236 8.98 15.08 -2.41
C LEU A 236 8.20 15.27 -1.12
N ALA A 237 7.02 14.64 -1.02
CA ALA A 237 6.33 14.53 0.24
C ALA A 237 7.05 13.51 1.15
N PRO A 238 6.93 13.61 2.49
CA PRO A 238 7.53 12.66 3.44
C PRO A 238 7.19 11.18 3.22
N PHE A 239 6.10 10.90 2.49
CA PHE A 239 5.57 9.57 2.19
C PHE A 239 5.77 9.19 0.71
N ASP A 240 6.57 9.93 -0.04
CA ASP A 240 6.89 9.60 -1.43
C ASP A 240 7.62 8.24 -1.52
N PRO A 241 7.36 7.40 -2.52
CA PRO A 241 8.05 6.11 -2.68
C PRO A 241 9.58 6.18 -2.80
N VAL A 242 10.13 7.35 -3.14
CA VAL A 242 11.59 7.54 -3.12
C VAL A 242 12.12 7.73 -1.70
N VAL A 243 11.32 8.29 -0.79
CA VAL A 243 11.77 8.69 0.56
C VAL A 243 11.17 7.87 1.70
N PHE A 244 10.14 7.06 1.45
CA PHE A 244 9.51 6.28 2.50
C PHE A 244 10.49 5.29 3.15
N GLU A 245 11.48 4.82 2.37
CA GLU A 245 12.49 3.91 2.88
C GLU A 245 13.76 4.71 3.15
N ARG A 246 13.94 5.01 4.42
CA ARG A 246 14.88 6.03 4.89
C ARG A 246 16.32 5.58 4.66
N ALA A 247 16.60 4.30 4.91
CA ALA A 247 17.92 3.74 4.68
C ALA A 247 18.30 3.80 3.19
N ARG A 248 17.33 3.62 2.28
CA ARG A 248 17.56 3.77 0.83
C ARG A 248 17.82 5.22 0.45
N THR A 249 17.05 6.14 1.02
CA THR A 249 17.19 7.58 0.79
C THR A 249 18.59 8.06 1.18
N GLU A 250 19.04 7.67 2.36
CA GLU A 250 20.38 8.00 2.87
C GLU A 250 21.47 7.45 1.95
N ARG A 251 21.37 6.19 1.52
CA ARG A 251 22.35 5.59 0.58
C ARG A 251 22.40 6.23 -0.80
N LEU A 252 21.31 6.84 -1.27
CA LEU A 252 21.25 7.44 -2.61
C LEU A 252 21.63 8.91 -2.64
N PHE A 253 21.28 9.65 -1.60
CA PHE A 253 21.37 11.10 -1.60
C PHE A 253 22.29 11.65 -0.52
N ASP A 254 22.93 10.77 0.28
CA ASP A 254 23.69 11.15 1.47
C ASP A 254 22.87 12.09 2.38
N PHE A 255 21.57 11.79 2.47
CA PHE A 255 20.58 12.63 3.13
C PHE A 255 19.81 11.83 4.18
N ARG A 256 20.10 12.14 5.43
CA ARG A 256 19.43 11.52 6.58
C ARG A 256 18.13 12.24 6.89
N TYR A 257 17.01 11.61 6.52
CA TYR A 257 15.67 12.14 6.75
C TYR A 257 14.92 11.40 7.87
N ARG A 258 14.36 12.15 8.82
CA ARG A 258 13.45 11.62 9.85
C ARG A 258 12.17 12.45 9.91
N ILE A 259 11.03 11.76 10.03
CA ILE A 259 9.76 12.45 10.27
C ILE A 259 9.64 12.69 11.77
N GLU A 260 9.78 13.95 12.19
CA GLU A 260 9.84 14.34 13.61
C GLU A 260 8.59 13.97 14.40
N ILE A 261 7.42 13.86 13.74
CA ILE A 261 6.16 13.51 14.40
C ILE A 261 6.18 12.10 15.02
N TYR A 262 7.07 11.23 14.57
CA TYR A 262 7.28 9.88 15.11
C TYR A 262 8.63 9.71 15.81
N THR A 263 9.42 10.79 15.87
CA THR A 263 10.77 10.74 16.43
C THR A 263 10.74 11.39 17.81
N PRO A 264 11.05 10.63 18.88
CA PRO A 264 11.25 11.20 20.21
C PRO A 264 12.21 12.39 20.15
N ALA A 265 11.97 13.41 20.99
CA ALA A 265 12.67 14.69 20.89
C ALA A 265 14.20 14.51 20.92
N GLU A 266 14.70 13.61 21.75
CA GLU A 266 16.11 13.27 21.91
C GLU A 266 16.73 12.52 20.72
N LYS A 267 15.91 12.05 19.78
CA LYS A 267 16.34 11.36 18.55
C LYS A 267 16.15 12.21 17.29
N ARG A 268 15.63 13.44 17.43
CA ARG A 268 15.58 14.42 16.34
C ARG A 268 17.00 14.90 16.08
N GLN A 269 17.41 14.86 14.82
CA GLN A 269 18.74 15.23 14.33
C GLN A 269 18.57 16.13 13.12
#